data_AF-A0A936IXA8-F1
#
_entry.id   AF-A0A936IXA8-F1
#
_cell.length_a   1.000
_cell.length_b   1.000
_cell.length_c   1.000
_cell.angle_alpha   90.00
_cell.angle_beta   90.00
_cell.angle_gamma   90.00
#
_symmetry.space_group_name_H-M   'P 1'
#
loop_
_entity.id
_entity.type
_entity.pdbx_description
1 polymer ?
#
loop_
_entity_poly.entity_id
_entity_poly.type
_entity_poly.pdbx_seq_one_letter_code
_entity_poly.pdbx_strand_id
1 'polypeptide(L)'
;MTPPPAPPPPFDQLAHRPFSFYPPIVNIEHNSWVFGRATWSETMVINTKTNEEVWIPRRFLGKVSQVDEPVVIVGLTRELESRSGAVVPHHRRVIEMPVAVNAPRGVAPVVEQAAPVVNIRLEPGESRIGRLILGALLVGVLATVAVVVVTSHSTLRPRIVFTAKDQAFLELRYSDGYYSVVEKLGPPAETRSRQAGGDIFYQILAYPDRAYSVVLMGSDEKVLHYIGAVDQNWRPVHHVRIPGGGGDSAALLRNLKRF
;
A
#
# COMPACT_ATOMS: atom_id res chain seq x y z
N MET A 1 -31.91 17.42 32.86
CA MET A 1 -30.88 17.49 31.79
C MET A 1 -30.69 16.08 31.27
N THR A 2 -31.20 15.79 30.08
CA THR A 2 -30.96 14.51 29.40
C THR A 2 -29.47 14.46 29.01
N PRO A 3 -28.75 13.37 29.31
CA PRO A 3 -27.37 13.25 28.85
C PRO A 3 -27.34 13.32 27.32
N PRO A 4 -26.29 13.95 26.73
CA PRO A 4 -26.12 13.96 25.29
C PRO A 4 -26.10 12.51 24.77
N PRO A 5 -26.69 12.23 23.60
CA PRO A 5 -26.69 10.89 23.04
C PRO A 5 -25.24 10.42 22.88
N ALA A 6 -24.94 9.23 23.40
CA ALA A 6 -23.62 8.63 23.26
C ALA A 6 -23.27 8.54 21.77
N PRO A 7 -22.01 8.84 21.38
CA PRO A 7 -21.58 8.63 20.00
C PRO A 7 -21.86 7.17 19.59
N PRO A 8 -22.30 6.93 18.34
CA PRO A 8 -22.59 5.58 17.88
C PRO A 8 -21.35 4.69 18.06
N PRO A 9 -21.53 3.43 18.49
CA PRO A 9 -20.42 2.54 18.73
C PRO A 9 -19.60 2.39 17.44
N PRO A 10 -18.25 2.55 17.49
CA PRO A 10 -17.41 2.28 16.34
C PRO A 10 -17.62 0.84 15.86
N PHE A 11 -17.61 0.64 14.54
CA PHE A 11 -17.84 -0.66 13.88
C PHE A 11 -17.04 -1.81 14.50
N ASP A 12 -15.83 -1.52 14.99
CA ASP A 12 -14.94 -2.49 15.63
C ASP A 12 -15.52 -3.10 16.94
N GLN A 13 -16.54 -2.47 17.56
CA GLN A 13 -17.25 -3.00 18.73
C GLN A 13 -18.26 -4.10 18.39
N LEU A 14 -18.53 -4.35 17.10
CA LEU A 14 -19.42 -5.44 16.70
C LEU A 14 -18.80 -6.82 16.97
N ALA A 15 -17.47 -6.94 17.04
CA ALA A 15 -16.75 -8.17 17.40
C ALA A 15 -17.36 -9.43 16.73
N HIS A 16 -17.96 -10.33 17.52
CA HIS A 16 -18.56 -11.57 17.02
C HIS A 16 -20.07 -11.47 16.71
N ARG A 17 -20.69 -10.29 16.87
CA ARG A 17 -22.12 -10.09 16.62
C ARG A 17 -22.38 -10.08 15.11
N PRO A 18 -23.30 -10.94 14.61
CA PRO A 18 -23.70 -10.89 13.21
C PRO A 18 -24.40 -9.58 12.86
N PHE A 19 -24.12 -9.07 11.66
CA PHE A 19 -24.75 -7.88 11.11
C PHE A 19 -24.97 -8.02 9.59
N SER A 20 -25.74 -7.11 9.03
CA SER A 20 -26.04 -7.03 7.60
C SER A 20 -25.64 -5.66 7.05
N PHE A 21 -25.20 -5.60 5.80
CA PHE A 21 -24.91 -4.32 5.15
C PHE A 21 -26.17 -3.74 4.49
N TYR A 22 -26.33 -2.42 4.55
CA TYR A 22 -27.34 -1.73 3.76
C TYR A 22 -26.75 -0.51 3.05
N PRO A 23 -26.78 -0.45 1.69
CA PRO A 23 -27.26 -1.49 0.77
C PRO A 23 -26.47 -2.81 0.85
N PRO A 24 -27.03 -3.95 0.41
CA PRO A 24 -26.29 -5.22 0.35
C PRO A 24 -25.16 -5.16 -0.67
N ILE A 25 -24.10 -5.95 -0.44
CA ILE A 25 -23.00 -6.10 -1.40
C ILE A 25 -23.49 -6.95 -2.58
N VAL A 26 -23.37 -6.41 -3.79
CA VAL A 26 -23.74 -7.07 -5.05
C VAL A 26 -22.81 -8.26 -5.32
N ASN A 27 -23.34 -9.31 -5.95
CA ASN A 27 -22.69 -10.61 -6.17
C ASN A 27 -22.39 -11.40 -4.90
N ILE A 28 -23.07 -11.10 -3.78
CA ILE A 28 -23.07 -11.94 -2.58
C ILE A 28 -24.50 -12.42 -2.30
N GLU A 29 -24.66 -13.73 -2.16
CA GLU A 29 -25.98 -14.34 -1.93
C GLU A 29 -26.53 -14.08 -0.52
N HIS A 30 -25.65 -14.13 0.50
CA HIS A 30 -26.04 -14.06 1.90
C HIS A 30 -25.50 -12.80 2.56
N ASN A 31 -26.37 -11.85 2.87
CA ASN A 31 -25.99 -10.59 3.52
C ASN A 31 -25.95 -10.71 5.05
N SER A 32 -25.17 -11.66 5.57
CA SER A 32 -24.92 -11.82 7.00
C SER A 32 -23.43 -11.98 7.23
N TRP A 33 -22.89 -11.11 8.07
CA TRP A 33 -21.47 -10.89 8.22
C TRP A 33 -21.09 -10.82 9.68
N VAL A 34 -19.86 -11.22 9.97
CA VAL A 34 -19.20 -10.97 11.26
C VAL A 34 -17.93 -10.18 11.03
N PHE A 35 -17.54 -9.40 12.03
CA PHE A 35 -16.28 -8.69 11.97
C PHE A 35 -15.13 -9.69 12.16
N GLY A 36 -14.11 -9.59 11.29
CA GLY A 36 -12.90 -10.38 11.40
C GLY A 36 -11.76 -9.56 11.98
N ARG A 37 -11.11 -8.75 11.12
CA ARG A 37 -9.95 -7.91 11.47
C ARG A 37 -10.06 -6.54 10.80
N ALA A 38 -9.30 -5.57 11.29
CA ALA A 38 -9.21 -4.25 10.66
C ALA A 38 -7.75 -3.80 10.51
N THR A 39 -7.51 -3.03 9.46
CA THR A 39 -6.33 -2.18 9.30
C THR A 39 -6.75 -0.71 9.49
N TRP A 40 -5.81 0.22 9.29
CA TRP A 40 -6.11 1.65 9.37
C TRP A 40 -7.09 2.13 8.27
N SER A 41 -7.12 1.47 7.12
CA SER A 41 -7.89 1.88 5.92
C SER A 41 -9.02 0.93 5.55
N GLU A 42 -8.95 -0.32 5.98
CA GLU A 42 -9.85 -1.39 5.53
C GLU A 42 -10.30 -2.25 6.70
N THR A 43 -11.50 -2.83 6.55
CA THR A 43 -12.06 -3.76 7.51
C THR A 43 -12.42 -5.06 6.81
N MET A 44 -11.90 -6.17 7.32
CA MET A 44 -12.23 -7.51 6.89
C MET A 44 -13.48 -7.99 7.60
N VAL A 45 -14.43 -8.48 6.81
CA VAL A 45 -15.66 -9.11 7.28
C VAL A 45 -15.74 -10.51 6.71
N ILE A 46 -16.41 -11.40 7.44
CA ILE A 46 -16.51 -12.82 7.07
C ILE A 46 -17.99 -13.14 6.91
N ASN A 47 -18.35 -13.76 5.79
CA ASN A 47 -19.70 -14.20 5.54
C ASN A 47 -20.05 -15.38 6.47
N THR A 48 -21.17 -15.28 7.19
CA THR A 48 -21.55 -16.32 8.17
C THR A 48 -21.98 -17.64 7.55
N LYS A 49 -22.34 -17.64 6.26
CA LYS A 49 -22.80 -18.83 5.52
C LYS A 49 -21.71 -19.42 4.63
N THR A 50 -20.99 -18.58 3.90
CA THR A 50 -19.98 -19.04 2.93
C THR A 50 -18.55 -19.04 3.47
N ASN A 51 -18.30 -18.44 4.64
CA ASN A 51 -16.96 -18.14 5.16
C ASN A 51 -16.08 -17.33 4.19
N GLU A 52 -16.69 -16.63 3.23
CA GLU A 52 -15.98 -15.73 2.33
C GLU A 52 -15.46 -14.51 3.11
N GLU A 53 -14.16 -14.25 3.00
CA GLU A 53 -13.51 -13.09 3.59
C GLU A 53 -13.48 -11.93 2.60
N VAL A 54 -13.96 -10.77 3.05
CA VAL A 54 -14.13 -9.60 2.19
C VAL A 54 -13.55 -8.37 2.88
N TRP A 55 -12.66 -7.65 2.20
CA TRP A 55 -12.10 -6.39 2.68
C TRP A 55 -12.89 -5.19 2.18
N ILE A 56 -13.35 -4.36 3.11
CA ILE A 56 -14.16 -3.17 2.83
C ILE A 56 -13.39 -1.93 3.27
N PRO A 57 -13.11 -0.98 2.36
CA PRO A 57 -12.53 0.29 2.74
C PRO A 57 -13.38 1.05 3.76
N ARG A 58 -12.78 1.49 4.87
CA ARG A 58 -13.48 2.14 5.99
C ARG A 58 -14.24 3.39 5.57
N ARG A 59 -13.80 4.08 4.50
CA ARG A 59 -14.52 5.22 3.89
C ARG A 59 -15.92 4.88 3.37
N PHE A 60 -16.18 3.60 3.09
CA PHE A 60 -17.47 3.11 2.63
C PHE A 60 -18.36 2.61 3.76
N LEU A 61 -17.83 2.49 4.98
CA LEU A 61 -18.61 2.16 6.17
C LEU A 61 -19.29 3.42 6.70
N GLY A 62 -20.59 3.31 6.91
CA GLY A 62 -21.45 4.37 7.44
C GLY A 62 -21.82 4.12 8.90
N LYS A 63 -22.95 4.70 9.31
CA LYS A 63 -23.48 4.55 10.68
C LYS A 63 -23.90 3.10 10.91
N VAL A 64 -23.57 2.58 12.09
CA VAL A 64 -24.16 1.35 12.61
C VAL A 64 -25.52 1.74 13.20
N SER A 65 -26.61 1.28 12.59
CA SER A 65 -27.94 1.46 13.16
C SER A 65 -28.11 0.44 14.27
N GLN A 66 -28.26 0.92 15.50
CA GLN A 66 -28.78 0.15 16.63
C GLN A 66 -30.08 0.83 17.05
N VAL A 67 -31.20 0.33 16.54
CA VAL A 67 -32.53 0.78 16.97
C VAL A 67 -33.36 -0.47 17.12
N ASP A 68 -33.31 -1.12 18.29
CA ASP A 68 -34.27 -2.13 18.80
C ASP A 68 -34.69 -3.30 17.86
N GLU A 69 -34.04 -3.47 16.72
CA GLU A 69 -34.33 -4.47 15.70
C GLU A 69 -33.51 -5.76 15.90
N PRO A 70 -34.04 -6.93 15.47
CA PRO A 70 -33.38 -8.22 15.68
C PRO A 70 -32.05 -8.38 14.92
N VAL A 71 -31.75 -7.51 13.94
CA VAL A 71 -30.54 -7.60 13.09
C VAL A 71 -29.80 -6.27 13.08
N VAL A 72 -28.50 -6.30 13.38
CA VAL A 72 -27.66 -5.10 13.30
C VAL A 72 -27.45 -4.73 11.84
N ILE A 73 -27.72 -3.48 11.48
CA ILE A 73 -27.49 -2.97 10.13
C ILE A 73 -26.31 -2.03 10.15
N VAL A 74 -25.34 -2.31 9.29
CA VAL A 74 -24.21 -1.42 9.01
C VAL A 74 -24.48 -0.72 7.69
N GLY A 75 -24.60 0.60 7.73
CA GLY A 75 -24.78 1.39 6.52
C GLY A 75 -23.53 1.33 5.65
N LEU A 76 -23.71 1.20 4.34
CA LEU A 76 -22.68 1.47 3.34
C LEU A 76 -22.97 2.82 2.67
N THR A 77 -21.95 3.65 2.50
CA THR A 77 -22.11 4.99 1.88
C THR A 77 -22.24 4.91 0.36
N ARG A 78 -21.94 3.75 -0.24
CA ARG A 78 -22.10 3.44 -1.66
C ARG A 78 -22.55 2.00 -1.83
N GLU A 79 -23.21 1.72 -2.94
CA GLU A 79 -23.40 0.34 -3.40
C GLU A 79 -22.03 -0.25 -3.76
N LEU A 80 -21.79 -1.46 -3.28
CA LEU A 80 -20.52 -2.15 -3.41
C LEU A 80 -20.76 -3.47 -4.15
N GLU A 81 -19.81 -3.89 -4.98
CA GLU A 81 -19.84 -5.13 -5.75
C GLU A 81 -18.62 -5.98 -5.40
N SER A 82 -18.83 -7.26 -5.12
CA SER A 82 -17.73 -8.22 -4.97
C SER A 82 -17.22 -8.65 -6.35
N ARG A 83 -15.91 -8.48 -6.59
CA ARG A 83 -15.18 -8.96 -7.76
C ARG A 83 -13.90 -9.67 -7.32
N SER A 84 -13.83 -10.98 -7.51
CA SER A 84 -12.63 -11.78 -7.22
C SER A 84 -12.09 -11.61 -5.79
N GLY A 85 -12.99 -11.51 -4.80
CA GLY A 85 -12.65 -11.32 -3.38
C GLY A 85 -12.33 -9.87 -2.96
N ALA A 86 -12.36 -8.92 -3.90
CA ALA A 86 -12.21 -7.49 -3.63
C ALA A 86 -13.55 -6.75 -3.80
N VAL A 87 -13.79 -5.73 -2.97
CA VAL A 87 -15.00 -4.92 -3.04
C VAL A 87 -14.75 -3.61 -3.76
N VAL A 88 -15.51 -3.35 -4.82
CA VAL A 88 -15.43 -2.11 -5.61
C VAL A 88 -16.76 -1.36 -5.60
N PRO A 89 -16.77 -0.02 -5.73
CA PRO A 89 -18.01 0.73 -5.90
C PRO A 89 -18.78 0.26 -7.14
N HIS A 90 -20.04 -0.12 -6.94
CA HIS A 90 -20.92 -0.54 -8.03
C HIS A 90 -21.47 0.69 -8.77
N HIS A 91 -21.31 0.71 -10.09
CA HIS A 91 -21.86 1.75 -10.96
C HIS A 91 -23.07 1.20 -11.72
N ARG A 92 -24.29 1.60 -11.35
CA ARG A 92 -25.49 1.27 -12.11
C ARG A 92 -25.46 1.97 -13.46
N ARG A 93 -25.42 1.19 -14.55
CA ARG A 93 -25.67 1.69 -15.90
C ARG A 93 -27.18 1.84 -16.06
N VAL A 94 -27.69 3.05 -15.85
CA VAL A 94 -29.07 3.37 -16.21
C VAL A 94 -29.11 3.48 -17.73
N ILE A 95 -29.68 2.48 -18.39
CA ILE A 95 -30.11 2.60 -19.77
C ILE A 95 -31.52 3.18 -19.66
N GLU A 96 -31.72 4.43 -20.06
CA GLU A 96 -33.08 4.94 -20.22
C GLU A 96 -33.82 4.00 -21.17
N MET A 97 -35.01 3.56 -20.76
CA MET A 97 -35.83 2.72 -21.62
C MET A 97 -36.12 3.49 -22.90
N PRO A 98 -35.70 3.02 -24.09
CA PRO A 98 -36.07 3.67 -25.33
C PRO A 98 -37.60 3.67 -25.41
N VAL A 99 -38.18 4.87 -25.53
CA VAL A 99 -39.62 5.07 -25.63
C VAL A 99 -40.15 4.16 -26.73
N ALA A 100 -41.05 3.24 -26.37
CA ALA A 100 -41.67 2.34 -27.34
C ALA A 100 -42.50 3.17 -28.33
N VAL A 101 -42.10 3.14 -29.61
CA VAL A 101 -42.68 4.00 -30.66
C VAL A 101 -44.13 3.62 -31.01
N ASN A 102 -44.75 2.60 -30.40
CA ASN A 102 -46.11 2.14 -30.74
C ASN A 102 -46.96 1.64 -29.55
N ALA A 103 -46.90 2.27 -28.37
CA ALA A 103 -47.89 1.99 -27.32
C ALA A 103 -49.21 2.73 -27.62
N PRO A 104 -50.40 2.09 -27.59
CA PRO A 104 -51.67 2.80 -27.65
C PRO A 104 -51.77 3.75 -26.44
N ARG A 105 -52.09 5.02 -26.72
CA ARG A 105 -52.17 6.11 -25.74
C ARG A 105 -53.19 5.80 -24.65
N GLY A 106 -52.73 5.22 -23.54
CA GLY A 106 -53.39 5.36 -22.24
C GLY A 106 -53.13 6.78 -21.73
N VAL A 107 -54.19 7.50 -21.40
CA VAL A 107 -54.11 8.85 -20.83
C VAL A 107 -53.43 8.75 -19.45
N ALA A 108 -52.20 9.23 -19.35
CA ALA A 108 -51.52 9.49 -18.08
C ALA A 108 -51.66 10.99 -17.74
N PRO A 109 -51.74 11.36 -16.45
CA PRO A 109 -52.01 12.72 -16.04
C PRO A 109 -50.87 13.65 -16.45
N VAL A 110 -51.23 14.86 -16.86
CA VAL A 110 -50.30 15.96 -17.13
C VAL A 110 -49.56 16.28 -15.84
N VAL A 111 -48.33 15.80 -15.71
CA VAL A 111 -47.35 16.41 -14.81
C VAL A 111 -46.63 17.46 -15.64
N GLU A 112 -47.02 18.71 -15.42
CA GLU A 112 -46.36 19.88 -15.96
C GLU A 112 -44.99 20.02 -15.31
N GLN A 113 -43.98 19.43 -15.94
CA GLN A 113 -42.59 19.80 -15.70
C GLN A 113 -41.99 20.23 -17.03
N ALA A 114 -42.11 21.53 -17.29
CA ALA A 114 -41.47 22.19 -18.41
C ALA A 114 -39.97 21.86 -18.39
N ALA A 115 -39.52 21.13 -19.42
CA ALA A 115 -38.10 20.94 -19.65
C ALA A 115 -37.46 22.32 -19.89
N PRO A 116 -36.37 22.68 -19.19
CA PRO A 116 -35.57 23.79 -19.64
C PRO A 116 -34.92 23.34 -20.94
N VAL A 117 -35.46 23.78 -22.07
CA VAL A 117 -34.74 23.73 -23.35
C VAL A 117 -33.58 24.70 -23.20
N VAL A 118 -32.47 24.18 -22.69
CA VAL A 118 -31.20 24.89 -22.70
C VAL A 118 -30.77 24.94 -24.15
N ASN A 119 -31.15 26.02 -24.84
CA ASN A 119 -30.51 26.41 -26.07
C ASN A 119 -29.05 26.71 -25.74
N ILE A 120 -28.18 25.71 -25.88
CA ILE A 120 -26.74 25.89 -25.75
C ILE A 120 -26.30 26.68 -26.98
N ARG A 121 -26.47 28.00 -26.93
CA ARG A 121 -25.83 28.92 -27.86
C ARG A 121 -24.34 28.87 -27.53
N LEU A 122 -23.59 28.10 -28.32
CA LEU A 122 -22.13 28.10 -28.25
C LEU A 122 -21.66 29.46 -28.81
N GLU A 123 -21.49 30.44 -27.91
CA GLU A 123 -20.89 31.72 -28.22
C GLU A 123 -19.47 31.51 -28.79
N PRO A 124 -19.13 32.03 -29.99
CA PRO A 124 -17.83 31.81 -30.63
C PRO A 124 -16.71 32.69 -30.02
N GLY A 125 -16.75 32.94 -28.72
CA GLY A 125 -15.77 33.76 -27.98
C GLY A 125 -14.66 32.96 -27.29
N GLU A 126 -14.80 31.64 -27.18
CA GLU A 126 -13.98 30.80 -26.28
C GLU A 126 -12.72 30.21 -26.93
N SER A 127 -12.50 30.47 -28.23
CA SER A 127 -11.39 29.85 -28.98
C SER A 127 -10.01 30.32 -28.55
N ARG A 128 -9.85 31.59 -28.13
CA ARG A 128 -8.54 32.15 -27.75
C ARG A 128 -8.10 31.68 -26.36
N ILE A 129 -9.01 31.68 -25.40
CA ILE A 129 -8.73 31.23 -24.03
C ILE A 129 -8.51 29.71 -24.01
N GLY A 130 -9.32 28.94 -24.76
CA GLY A 130 -9.09 27.51 -24.94
C GLY A 130 -7.74 27.19 -25.60
N ARG A 131 -7.32 27.97 -26.61
CA ARG A 131 -5.98 27.83 -27.23
C ARG A 131 -4.85 28.14 -26.26
N LEU A 132 -5.01 29.15 -25.39
CA LEU A 132 -4.00 29.50 -24.40
C LEU A 132 -3.88 28.43 -23.33
N ILE A 133 -4.99 27.88 -22.84
CA ILE A 133 -4.99 26.78 -21.87
C ILE A 133 -4.35 25.53 -22.50
N LEU A 134 -4.74 25.18 -23.73
CA LEU A 134 -4.16 24.03 -24.43
C LEU A 134 -2.65 24.22 -24.69
N GLY A 135 -2.24 25.44 -25.08
CA GLY A 135 -0.85 25.79 -25.29
C GLY A 135 -0.03 25.71 -24.00
N ALA A 136 -0.52 26.26 -22.90
CA ALA A 136 0.14 26.20 -21.60
C ALA A 136 0.28 24.75 -21.10
N LEU A 137 -0.74 23.92 -21.33
CA LEU A 137 -0.72 22.51 -20.94
C LEU A 137 0.31 21.71 -21.76
N LEU A 138 0.38 21.94 -23.07
CA LEU A 138 1.40 21.34 -23.94
C LEU A 138 2.81 21.75 -23.56
N VAL A 139 3.04 23.05 -23.31
CA VAL A 139 4.34 23.57 -22.86
C VAL A 139 4.71 22.98 -21.50
N GLY A 140 3.76 22.90 -20.57
CA GLY A 140 3.95 22.26 -19.27
C GLY A 140 4.39 20.81 -19.42
N VAL A 141 3.65 20.00 -20.20
CA VAL A 141 3.99 18.59 -20.46
C VAL A 141 5.36 18.45 -21.10
N LEU A 142 5.68 19.27 -22.12
CA LEU A 142 6.98 19.24 -22.78
C LEU A 142 8.11 19.63 -21.82
N ALA A 143 7.90 20.61 -20.93
CA ALA A 143 8.87 20.98 -19.91
C ALA A 143 9.09 19.83 -18.91
N THR A 144 8.03 19.17 -18.45
CA THR A 144 8.15 18.00 -17.56
C THR A 144 8.90 16.86 -18.25
N VAL A 145 8.58 16.58 -19.51
CA VAL A 145 9.29 15.57 -20.30
C VAL A 145 10.76 15.95 -20.48
N ALA A 146 11.07 17.21 -20.77
CA ALA A 146 12.45 17.67 -20.89
C ALA A 146 13.23 17.53 -19.58
N VAL A 147 12.63 17.88 -18.43
CA VAL A 147 13.24 17.67 -17.11
C VAL A 147 13.49 16.17 -16.88
N VAL A 148 12.51 15.31 -17.18
CA VAL A 148 12.66 13.85 -17.05
C VAL A 148 13.75 13.31 -17.97
N VAL A 149 13.82 13.79 -19.21
CA VAL A 149 14.83 13.38 -20.19
C VAL A 149 16.23 13.80 -19.72
N VAL A 150 16.43 15.06 -19.33
CA VAL A 150 17.71 15.57 -18.82
C VAL A 150 18.15 14.81 -17.56
N THR A 151 17.24 14.63 -16.59
CA THR A 151 17.52 13.85 -15.37
C THR A 151 17.70 12.36 -15.63
N SER A 152 17.15 11.83 -16.72
CA SER A 152 17.36 10.43 -17.13
C SER A 152 18.68 10.21 -17.88
N HIS A 153 19.20 11.23 -18.56
CA HIS A 153 20.48 11.19 -19.28
C HIS A 153 21.69 11.55 -18.40
N SER A 154 21.48 12.23 -17.26
CA SER A 154 22.48 12.33 -16.21
C SER A 154 22.67 10.96 -15.53
N THR A 155 23.62 10.20 -16.07
CA THR A 155 24.21 8.95 -15.56
C THR A 155 23.71 8.47 -14.18
N LEU A 156 22.87 7.44 -14.21
CA LEU A 156 22.95 6.16 -13.48
C LEU A 156 21.55 5.66 -13.08
N ARG A 157 20.86 5.06 -14.04
CA ARG A 157 19.90 3.99 -13.71
C ARG A 157 20.70 2.73 -13.36
N PRO A 158 20.30 2.04 -12.28
CA PRO A 158 19.81 0.71 -12.47
C PRO A 158 18.31 0.69 -12.20
N ARG A 159 17.61 0.03 -13.10
CA ARG A 159 16.22 -0.37 -12.99
C ARG A 159 16.10 -1.24 -11.74
N ILE A 160 15.74 -0.65 -10.61
CA ILE A 160 15.43 -1.40 -9.38
C ILE A 160 14.12 -2.15 -9.64
N VAL A 161 14.24 -3.37 -10.15
CA VAL A 161 13.23 -4.38 -9.91
C VAL A 161 13.30 -4.65 -8.42
N PHE A 162 12.47 -3.94 -7.65
CA PHE A 162 12.21 -4.22 -6.24
C PHE A 162 11.56 -5.60 -6.16
N THR A 163 12.38 -6.64 -6.28
CA THR A 163 12.04 -7.97 -5.78
C THR A 163 12.07 -7.90 -4.25
N ALA A 164 11.16 -8.61 -3.61
CA ALA A 164 10.95 -8.61 -2.17
C ALA A 164 12.28 -8.68 -1.41
N LYS A 165 12.48 -7.74 -0.47
CA LYS A 165 13.49 -7.72 0.61
C LYS A 165 14.53 -8.83 0.47
N ASP A 166 15.60 -8.54 -0.28
CA ASP A 166 16.73 -9.44 -0.43
C ASP A 166 17.33 -9.76 0.95
N GLN A 167 16.99 -10.94 1.47
CA GLN A 167 17.42 -11.45 2.77
C GLN A 167 18.52 -12.50 2.65
N ALA A 168 19.24 -12.54 1.52
CA ALA A 168 20.34 -13.49 1.31
C ALA A 168 21.43 -13.38 2.40
N PHE A 169 21.53 -12.23 3.09
CA PHE A 169 22.40 -12.07 4.26
C PHE A 169 22.04 -13.00 5.44
N LEU A 170 20.81 -13.54 5.51
CA LEU A 170 20.41 -14.50 6.55
C LEU A 170 21.10 -15.87 6.38
N GLU A 171 21.59 -16.17 5.19
CA GLU A 171 22.36 -17.40 4.92
C GLU A 171 23.83 -17.28 5.35
N LEU A 172 24.26 -16.07 5.72
CA LEU A 172 25.61 -15.80 6.17
C LEU A 172 25.81 -16.27 7.62
N ARG A 173 26.92 -16.95 7.85
CA ARG A 173 27.32 -17.50 9.15
C ARG A 173 28.68 -16.95 9.53
N TYR A 174 29.03 -17.07 10.81
CA TYR A 174 30.34 -16.63 11.31
C TYR A 174 31.53 -17.23 10.54
N SER A 175 31.40 -18.47 10.04
CA SER A 175 32.43 -19.11 9.23
C SER A 175 32.70 -18.44 7.89
N ASP A 176 31.78 -17.60 7.41
CA ASP A 176 31.88 -16.99 6.08
C ASP A 176 32.86 -15.82 6.12
N GLY A 177 33.91 -15.91 5.30
CA GLY A 177 34.83 -14.82 5.05
C GLY A 177 34.46 -14.02 3.79
N TYR A 178 35.34 -13.11 3.39
CA TYR A 178 35.14 -12.25 2.22
C TYR A 178 34.69 -13.03 0.97
N TYR A 179 35.44 -14.07 0.58
CA TYR A 179 35.15 -14.83 -0.64
C TYR A 179 33.80 -15.55 -0.57
N SER A 180 33.44 -16.12 0.57
CA SER A 180 32.14 -16.78 0.78
C SER A 180 30.98 -15.79 0.71
N VAL A 181 31.17 -14.56 1.22
CA VAL A 181 30.16 -13.51 1.10
C VAL A 181 29.99 -13.08 -0.36
N VAL A 182 31.08 -12.91 -1.10
CA VAL A 182 31.02 -12.56 -2.53
C VAL A 182 30.38 -13.66 -3.37
N GLU A 183 30.63 -14.93 -3.04
CA GLU A 183 30.00 -16.07 -3.71
C GLU A 183 28.47 -16.08 -3.51
N LYS A 184 28.00 -15.79 -2.29
CA LYS A 184 26.58 -15.83 -1.93
C LYS A 184 25.81 -14.57 -2.34
N LEU A 185 26.41 -13.39 -2.16
CA LEU A 185 25.74 -12.08 -2.35
C LEU A 185 26.16 -11.35 -3.63
N GLY A 186 27.22 -11.82 -4.30
CA GLY A 186 27.86 -11.12 -5.40
C GLY A 186 28.90 -10.09 -4.93
N PRO A 187 29.58 -9.44 -5.89
CA PRO A 187 30.60 -8.43 -5.59
C PRO A 187 29.97 -7.21 -4.89
N PRO A 188 30.59 -6.69 -3.82
CA PRO A 188 30.14 -5.45 -3.19
C PRO A 188 30.42 -4.24 -4.09
N ALA A 189 29.61 -3.20 -3.96
CA ALA A 189 29.83 -1.94 -4.68
C ALA A 189 31.02 -1.16 -4.10
N GLU A 190 31.21 -1.26 -2.79
CA GLU A 190 32.31 -0.59 -2.08
C GLU A 190 32.80 -1.46 -0.93
N THR A 191 34.12 -1.48 -0.73
CA THR A 191 34.77 -2.20 0.36
C THR A 191 35.57 -1.20 1.19
N ARG A 192 35.31 -1.15 2.49
CA ARG A 192 36.04 -0.29 3.44
C ARG A 192 36.63 -1.12 4.56
N SER A 193 37.92 -0.93 4.82
CA SER A 193 38.61 -1.61 5.92
C SER A 193 39.04 -0.60 6.98
N ARG A 194 38.98 -1.01 8.24
CA ARG A 194 39.44 -0.19 9.38
C ARG A 194 39.96 -1.08 10.49
N GLN A 195 41.11 -0.72 11.02
CA GLN A 195 41.58 -1.25 12.30
C GLN A 195 40.89 -0.50 13.44
N ALA A 196 40.23 -1.25 14.33
CA ALA A 196 39.77 -0.73 15.60
C ALA A 196 40.82 -1.06 16.67
N GLY A 197 40.97 -0.18 17.65
CA GLY A 197 42.05 -0.26 18.65
C GLY A 197 42.32 -1.68 19.18
N GLY A 198 43.61 -2.03 19.27
CA GLY A 198 44.08 -3.40 19.47
C GLY A 198 44.35 -4.12 18.14
N ASP A 199 44.28 -5.45 18.17
CA ASP A 199 44.50 -6.34 17.02
C ASP A 199 43.19 -6.68 16.29
N ILE A 200 42.17 -5.80 16.30
CA ILE A 200 40.87 -6.07 15.69
C ILE A 200 40.73 -5.31 14.37
N PHE A 201 40.49 -6.06 13.31
CA PHE A 201 40.23 -5.53 11.97
C PHE A 201 38.74 -5.66 11.64
N TYR A 202 38.17 -4.61 11.07
CA TYR A 202 36.84 -4.59 10.52
C TYR A 202 36.89 -4.34 9.01
N GLN A 203 35.99 -4.99 8.28
CA GLN A 203 35.77 -4.71 6.87
C GLN A 203 34.27 -4.63 6.59
N ILE A 204 33.86 -3.57 5.90
CA ILE A 204 32.49 -3.33 5.49
C ILE A 204 32.40 -3.56 3.99
N LEU A 205 31.43 -4.38 3.58
CA LEU A 205 31.08 -4.65 2.19
C LEU A 205 29.71 -4.02 1.92
N ALA A 206 29.68 -2.95 1.13
CA ALA A 206 28.47 -2.19 0.86
C ALA A 206 27.68 -2.77 -0.31
N TYR A 207 26.39 -3.03 -0.08
CA TYR A 207 25.44 -3.47 -1.10
C TYR A 207 24.30 -2.44 -1.21
N PRO A 208 24.56 -1.25 -1.80
CA PRO A 208 23.59 -0.16 -1.88
C PRO A 208 22.31 -0.58 -2.61
N ASP A 209 22.43 -1.38 -3.66
CA ASP A 209 21.29 -1.93 -4.43
C ASP A 209 20.39 -2.83 -3.58
N ARG A 210 20.92 -3.41 -2.49
CA ARG A 210 20.21 -4.29 -1.57
C ARG A 210 19.83 -3.59 -0.25
N ALA A 211 20.17 -2.31 -0.10
CA ALA A 211 19.91 -1.48 1.07
C ALA A 211 20.51 -2.00 2.41
N TYR A 212 21.60 -2.77 2.35
CA TYR A 212 22.35 -3.18 3.54
C TYR A 212 23.86 -3.20 3.28
N SER A 213 24.63 -3.27 4.37
CA SER A 213 26.07 -3.52 4.34
C SER A 213 26.41 -4.72 5.21
N VAL A 214 27.35 -5.53 4.75
CA VAL A 214 27.88 -6.68 5.49
C VAL A 214 29.12 -6.25 6.25
N VAL A 215 29.25 -6.69 7.50
CA VAL A 215 30.39 -6.40 8.37
C VAL A 215 31.15 -7.70 8.65
N LEU A 216 32.43 -7.67 8.33
CA LEU A 216 33.41 -8.69 8.67
C LEU A 216 34.32 -8.18 9.80
N MET A 217 34.79 -9.09 10.64
CA MET A 217 35.70 -8.82 11.74
C MET A 217 36.69 -9.98 11.89
N GLY A 218 37.94 -9.67 12.24
CA GLY A 218 38.93 -10.67 12.58
C GLY A 218 40.09 -10.08 13.37
N SER A 219 40.94 -10.97 13.89
CA SER A 219 42.19 -10.58 14.56
C SER A 219 43.37 -10.37 13.60
N ASP A 220 43.17 -10.68 12.33
CA ASP A 220 44.13 -10.52 11.23
C ASP A 220 43.37 -9.90 10.05
N GLU A 221 43.99 -8.93 9.38
CA GLU A 221 43.44 -8.29 8.18
C GLU A 221 43.12 -9.31 7.07
N LYS A 222 43.86 -10.42 7.02
CA LYS A 222 43.66 -11.49 6.02
C LYS A 222 42.58 -12.51 6.43
N VAL A 223 42.23 -12.59 7.71
CA VAL A 223 41.32 -13.61 8.26
C VAL A 223 40.15 -12.91 8.93
N LEU A 224 39.21 -12.47 8.10
CA LEU A 224 38.01 -11.77 8.51
C LEU A 224 36.78 -12.69 8.38
N HIS A 225 35.93 -12.66 9.39
CA HIS A 225 34.74 -13.47 9.53
C HIS A 225 33.49 -12.62 9.61
N TYR A 226 32.40 -13.08 9.03
CA TYR A 226 31.12 -12.40 9.08
C TYR A 226 30.64 -12.25 10.54
N ILE A 227 30.32 -11.02 10.93
CA ILE A 227 29.73 -10.73 12.24
C ILE A 227 28.33 -10.15 12.16
N GLY A 228 27.88 -9.70 10.99
CA GLY A 228 26.49 -9.26 10.84
C GLY A 228 26.27 -8.34 9.65
N ALA A 229 25.01 -7.90 9.52
CA ALA A 229 24.60 -6.95 8.51
C ALA A 229 23.88 -5.76 9.15
N VAL A 230 24.06 -4.59 8.55
CA VAL A 230 23.46 -3.32 8.98
C VAL A 230 22.67 -2.70 7.83
N ASP A 231 21.55 -2.04 8.14
CA ASP A 231 20.77 -1.28 7.15
C ASP A 231 21.47 0.05 6.78
N GLN A 232 20.85 0.79 5.86
CA GLN A 232 21.31 2.14 5.46
C GLN A 232 21.37 3.14 6.63
N ASN A 233 20.62 2.91 7.70
CA ASN A 233 20.61 3.73 8.93
C ASN A 233 21.62 3.23 9.97
N TRP A 234 22.50 2.30 9.60
CA TRP A 234 23.48 1.69 10.49
C TRP A 234 22.88 0.90 11.65
N ARG A 235 21.64 0.41 11.48
CA ARG A 235 20.97 -0.45 12.45
C ARG A 235 21.28 -1.91 12.14
N PRO A 236 21.68 -2.72 13.14
CA PRO A 236 21.89 -4.14 12.92
C PRO A 236 20.59 -4.83 12.48
N VAL A 237 20.62 -5.48 11.32
CA VAL A 237 19.50 -6.29 10.78
C VAL A 237 19.76 -7.79 10.89
N HIS A 238 21.03 -8.18 11.03
CA HIS A 238 21.43 -9.56 11.27
C HIS A 238 22.69 -9.60 12.13
N HIS A 239 22.78 -10.61 12.98
CA HIS A 239 23.87 -10.84 13.91
C HIS A 239 24.09 -12.33 14.05
N VAL A 240 25.33 -12.73 14.32
CA VAL A 240 25.71 -14.12 14.55
C VAL A 240 26.35 -14.31 15.92
N ARG A 241 26.30 -15.54 16.42
CA ARG A 241 27.05 -15.93 17.61
C ARG A 241 28.51 -16.10 17.27
N ILE A 242 29.38 -15.48 18.07
CA ILE A 242 30.83 -15.55 17.89
C ILE A 242 31.35 -16.77 18.67
N PRO A 243 31.97 -17.77 18.00
CA PRO A 243 32.61 -18.90 18.66
C PRO A 243 33.71 -18.45 19.61
N GLY A 244 33.76 -19.01 20.82
CA GLY A 244 34.80 -18.71 21.82
C GLY A 244 34.60 -17.44 22.63
N GLY A 245 33.59 -16.60 22.31
CA GLY A 245 33.37 -15.30 22.94
C GLY A 245 32.07 -15.17 23.75
N GLY A 246 31.37 -16.27 24.06
CA GLY A 246 30.19 -16.34 24.94
C GLY A 246 28.97 -15.48 24.57
N GLY A 247 29.07 -14.61 23.56
CA GLY A 247 28.13 -13.53 23.27
C GLY A 247 27.78 -13.40 21.80
N ASP A 248 26.72 -12.65 21.57
CA ASP A 248 26.23 -12.27 20.26
C ASP A 248 26.95 -11.01 19.75
N SER A 249 27.28 -11.00 18.46
CA SER A 249 27.83 -9.86 17.73
C SER A 249 26.93 -8.62 17.70
N ALA A 250 25.64 -8.73 18.04
CA ALA A 250 24.72 -7.59 18.07
C ALA A 250 25.17 -6.42 18.96
N ALA A 251 25.89 -6.69 20.06
CA ALA A 251 26.44 -5.62 20.90
C ALA A 251 27.60 -4.88 20.23
N LEU A 252 28.42 -5.59 19.44
CA LEU A 252 29.54 -5.01 18.69
C LEU A 252 29.02 -4.16 17.53
N LEU A 253 28.06 -4.67 16.76
CA LEU A 253 27.46 -3.95 15.63
C LEU A 253 26.77 -2.65 16.07
N ARG A 254 26.12 -2.65 17.25
CA ARG A 254 25.48 -1.44 17.81
C ARG A 254 26.48 -0.35 18.18
N ASN A 255 27.70 -0.73 18.57
CA ASN A 255 28.75 0.20 18.98
C ASN A 255 29.73 0.54 17.86
N LEU A 256 29.60 -0.08 16.69
CA LEU A 256 30.48 0.13 15.55
C LEU A 256 30.25 1.53 14.97
N LYS A 257 31.25 2.41 15.08
CA LYS A 257 31.22 3.72 14.43
C LYS A 257 31.30 3.55 12.91
N ARG A 258 30.49 4.29 12.17
CA ARG A 258 30.58 4.37 10.71
C ARG A 258 31.97 4.88 10.28
N PHE A 259 32.51 4.30 9.21
CA PHE A 259 33.76 4.72 8.58
C PHE A 259 33.71 4.56 7.06
#